data_AF-B6FXG9-F1
#
_entry.id   AF-B6FXG9-F1
#
_cell.length_a   1.000
_cell.length_b   1.000
_cell.length_c   1.000
_cell.angle_alpha   90.00
_cell.angle_beta   90.00
_cell.angle_gamma   90.00
#
_symmetry.space_group_name_H-M   'P 1'
#
loop_
_entity.id
_entity.type
_entity.pdbx_description
1 polymer ?
#
loop_
_entity_poly.entity_id
_entity_poly.type
_entity_poly.pdbx_seq_one_letter_code
_entity_poly.pdbx_strand_id
1 'polypeptide(L)'
;MKFNKFNANQIREINKGLSSGLDVSIYRNECFDSAQMREIRLGLKANLDVSIYADPKFDSKDMQTIREALENGNDISKYVRDGFSSQELYWISKGLKEGLDVSLYAKKKYDSYKMAEIFGALKSGLDLSPFDIDNLSEYQLQQVILGLRAGIDVCSYADPSNENMFEDRVKLVKECVGNALASGENVTQQQLNIIAHYKNDGLDTTSWENYKFDRDRLEQIVKGLEKHVDVNAFAKPKFSKEQMYEIRHGLMEDCDVSVYATTDFNAEQMCEIRKGLRIGLDVKPYATTDFDMHQMYEIRQAIKEGSEVSLLANPEFDFQQMRQIRKGLAEKLDVSVYANPEFSADKMYYLYRGMSEGFDMAKYVDFNEDQLKRIVAGLFEALEVCKKKYGITN
;
A
#
# COMPACT_ATOMS: atom_id res chain seq x y z
N MET A 1 12.70 -50.97 -32.09
CA MET A 1 14.14 -50.75 -31.81
C MET A 1 14.24 -49.42 -31.06
N LYS A 2 14.49 -49.43 -29.75
CA LYS A 2 14.47 -48.24 -28.87
C LYS A 2 15.71 -47.37 -29.18
N PHE A 3 15.58 -46.34 -30.01
CA PHE A 3 16.74 -45.63 -30.56
C PHE A 3 17.26 -44.44 -29.76
N ASN A 4 16.68 -44.09 -28.61
CA ASN A 4 17.39 -43.22 -27.68
C ASN A 4 16.97 -43.47 -26.24
N LYS A 5 17.97 -43.63 -25.37
CA LYS A 5 17.82 -43.77 -23.92
C LYS A 5 17.40 -42.46 -23.25
N PHE A 6 17.52 -41.34 -23.96
CA PHE A 6 17.22 -39.99 -23.49
C PHE A 6 16.09 -39.37 -24.31
N ASN A 7 15.23 -38.58 -23.66
CA ASN A 7 14.21 -37.79 -24.33
C ASN A 7 14.81 -36.52 -24.97
N ALA A 8 14.03 -35.83 -25.82
CA ALA A 8 14.49 -34.64 -26.55
C ALA A 8 15.04 -33.53 -25.64
N ASN A 9 14.45 -33.33 -24.45
CA ASN A 9 14.91 -32.31 -23.49
C ASN A 9 16.23 -32.70 -22.83
N GLN A 10 16.42 -33.99 -22.47
CA GLN A 10 17.69 -34.50 -21.94
C GLN A 10 18.80 -34.37 -22.98
N ILE A 11 18.53 -34.74 -24.25
CA ILE A 11 19.48 -34.57 -25.37
C ILE A 11 19.87 -33.10 -25.54
N ARG A 12 18.89 -32.18 -25.42
CA ARG A 12 19.15 -30.74 -25.50
C ARG A 12 20.11 -30.27 -24.41
N GLU A 13 19.97 -30.73 -23.17
CA GLU A 13 20.88 -30.37 -22.08
C GLU A 13 22.27 -31.00 -22.24
N ILE A 14 22.37 -32.23 -22.76
CA ILE A 14 23.67 -32.85 -23.10
C ILE A 14 24.39 -32.03 -24.19
N ASN A 15 23.68 -31.67 -25.27
CA ASN A 15 24.25 -30.88 -26.36
C ASN A 15 24.72 -29.49 -25.91
N LYS A 16 23.95 -28.82 -25.03
CA LYS A 16 24.36 -27.54 -24.42
C LYS A 16 25.63 -27.67 -23.57
N GLY A 17 25.82 -28.79 -22.88
CA GLY A 17 27.04 -29.04 -22.10
C GLY A 17 28.25 -29.26 -22.99
N LEU A 18 28.11 -30.12 -24.00
CA LEU A 18 29.16 -30.38 -25.00
C LEU A 18 29.57 -29.10 -25.74
N SER A 19 28.60 -28.28 -26.17
CA SER A 19 28.89 -27.00 -26.83
C SER A 19 29.59 -25.98 -25.94
N SER A 20 29.45 -26.14 -24.62
CA SER A 20 30.11 -25.29 -23.61
C SER A 20 31.41 -25.91 -23.08
N GLY A 21 31.86 -27.04 -23.64
CA GLY A 21 33.09 -27.74 -23.22
C GLY A 21 33.03 -28.40 -21.83
N LEU A 22 31.82 -28.67 -21.30
CA LEU A 22 31.63 -29.24 -19.97
C LEU A 22 31.76 -30.78 -19.99
N ASP A 23 32.20 -31.37 -18.87
CA ASP A 23 32.18 -32.83 -18.71
C ASP A 23 30.75 -33.34 -18.51
N VAL A 24 30.12 -33.73 -19.62
CA VAL A 24 28.75 -34.25 -19.60
C VAL A 24 28.63 -35.64 -19.00
N SER A 25 29.73 -36.37 -18.77
CA SER A 25 29.68 -37.73 -18.22
C SER A 25 29.07 -37.78 -16.81
N ILE A 26 29.17 -36.66 -16.08
CA ILE A 26 28.63 -36.48 -14.72
C ILE A 26 27.11 -36.54 -14.70
N TYR A 27 26.42 -35.99 -15.72
CA TYR A 27 24.96 -35.89 -15.73
C TYR A 27 24.28 -36.60 -16.90
N ARG A 28 25.04 -37.18 -17.85
CA ARG A 28 24.51 -38.02 -18.94
C ARG A 28 24.08 -39.39 -18.39
N ASN A 29 23.07 -39.38 -17.53
CA ASN A 29 22.52 -40.54 -16.84
C ASN A 29 20.98 -40.54 -16.95
N GLU A 30 20.39 -41.69 -17.27
CA GLU A 30 18.93 -41.85 -17.46
C GLU A 30 18.14 -41.59 -16.17
N CYS A 31 18.78 -41.71 -15.01
CA CYS A 31 18.17 -41.41 -13.71
C CYS A 31 17.94 -39.91 -13.46
N PHE A 32 18.55 -39.03 -14.26
CA PHE A 32 18.30 -37.59 -14.18
C PHE A 32 17.28 -37.16 -15.24
N ASP A 33 16.23 -36.48 -14.83
CA ASP A 33 15.36 -35.76 -15.76
C ASP A 33 16.10 -34.55 -16.38
N SER A 34 15.48 -33.94 -17.40
CA SER A 34 16.10 -32.79 -18.08
C SER A 34 16.29 -31.56 -17.19
N ALA A 35 15.50 -31.40 -16.13
CA ALA A 35 15.63 -30.29 -15.20
C ALA A 35 16.79 -30.51 -14.21
N GLN A 36 16.97 -31.72 -13.68
CA GLN A 36 18.15 -32.12 -12.91
C GLN A 36 19.43 -31.97 -13.75
N MET A 37 19.42 -32.48 -14.99
CA MET A 37 20.54 -32.29 -15.93
C MET A 37 20.86 -30.82 -16.17
N ARG A 38 19.84 -29.95 -16.26
CA ARG A 38 20.03 -28.51 -16.41
C ARG A 38 20.77 -27.92 -15.20
N GLU A 39 20.38 -28.26 -13.97
CA GLU A 39 21.02 -27.73 -12.77
C GLU A 39 22.46 -28.23 -12.60
N ILE A 40 22.74 -29.51 -12.89
CA ILE A 40 24.12 -30.03 -12.88
C ILE A 40 24.96 -29.32 -13.95
N ARG A 41 24.43 -29.16 -15.16
CA ARG A 41 25.11 -28.43 -16.25
C ARG A 41 25.38 -26.97 -15.88
N LEU A 42 24.44 -26.29 -15.22
CA LEU A 42 24.63 -24.91 -14.79
C LEU A 42 25.72 -24.80 -13.72
N GLY A 43 25.77 -25.71 -12.74
CA GLY A 43 26.85 -25.70 -11.74
C GLY A 43 28.22 -26.02 -12.32
N LEU A 44 28.31 -26.98 -13.25
CA LEU A 44 29.57 -27.23 -13.98
C LEU A 44 30.02 -25.99 -14.75
N LYS A 45 29.08 -25.28 -15.39
CA LYS A 45 29.37 -24.02 -16.08
C LYS A 45 29.86 -22.92 -15.14
N ALA A 46 29.36 -22.90 -13.90
CA ALA A 46 29.80 -22.00 -12.84
C ALA A 46 31.04 -22.50 -12.07
N ASN A 47 31.68 -23.58 -12.54
CA ASN A 47 32.86 -24.20 -11.92
C ASN A 47 32.64 -24.64 -10.44
N LEU A 48 31.44 -25.12 -10.13
CA LEU A 48 31.08 -25.64 -8.81
C LEU A 48 31.40 -27.12 -8.67
N ASP A 49 31.61 -27.58 -7.43
CA ASP A 49 31.62 -29.01 -7.12
C ASP A 49 30.19 -29.58 -7.16
N VAL A 50 29.80 -30.06 -8.33
CA VAL A 50 28.47 -30.64 -8.53
C VAL A 50 28.28 -31.99 -7.84
N SER A 51 29.34 -32.65 -7.35
CA SER A 51 29.22 -33.93 -6.64
C SER A 51 28.42 -33.83 -5.34
N ILE A 52 28.31 -32.61 -4.80
CA ILE A 52 27.49 -32.28 -3.63
C ILE A 52 26.00 -32.55 -3.89
N TYR A 53 25.51 -32.32 -5.10
CA TYR A 53 24.07 -32.36 -5.41
C TYR A 53 23.69 -33.13 -6.67
N ALA A 54 24.64 -33.62 -7.46
CA ALA A 54 24.41 -34.49 -8.61
C ALA A 54 24.04 -35.92 -8.17
N ASP A 55 22.94 -36.04 -7.44
CA ASP A 55 22.37 -37.28 -6.92
C ASP A 55 20.90 -37.37 -7.36
N PRO A 56 20.47 -38.46 -8.04
CA PRO A 56 19.10 -38.59 -8.54
C PRO A 56 18.01 -38.49 -7.46
N LYS A 57 18.35 -38.62 -6.17
CA LYS A 57 17.41 -38.44 -5.06
C LYS A 57 16.95 -36.99 -4.87
N PHE A 58 17.75 -36.02 -5.33
CA PHE A 58 17.41 -34.60 -5.26
C PHE A 58 16.58 -34.21 -6.47
N ASP A 59 15.44 -33.57 -6.27
CA ASP A 59 14.71 -33.04 -7.41
C ASP A 59 15.42 -31.80 -8.00
N SER A 60 14.94 -31.30 -9.14
CA SER A 60 15.55 -30.12 -9.76
C SER A 60 15.49 -28.85 -8.90
N LYS A 61 14.54 -28.70 -7.97
CA LYS A 61 14.45 -27.55 -7.06
C LYS A 61 15.47 -27.65 -5.93
N ASP A 62 15.72 -28.85 -5.44
CA ASP A 62 16.78 -29.14 -4.48
C ASP A 62 18.15 -28.81 -5.08
N MET A 63 18.40 -29.34 -6.28
CA MET A 63 19.63 -29.09 -7.02
C MET A 63 19.82 -27.60 -7.30
N GLN A 64 18.75 -26.88 -7.68
CA GLN A 64 18.77 -25.44 -7.85
C GLN A 64 19.16 -24.71 -6.56
N THR A 65 18.55 -25.08 -5.43
CA THR A 65 18.80 -24.45 -4.11
C THR A 65 20.25 -24.63 -3.67
N ILE A 66 20.80 -25.85 -3.84
CA ILE A 66 22.19 -26.15 -3.50
C ILE A 66 23.14 -25.44 -4.47
N ARG A 67 22.88 -25.49 -5.79
CA ARG A 67 23.66 -24.79 -6.80
C ARG A 67 23.74 -23.30 -6.49
N GLU A 68 22.61 -22.64 -6.28
CA GLU A 68 22.57 -21.20 -6.00
C GLU A 68 23.30 -20.84 -4.71
N ALA A 69 23.24 -21.69 -3.67
CA ALA A 69 24.04 -21.47 -2.46
C ALA A 69 25.54 -21.49 -2.77
N LEU A 70 26.01 -22.51 -3.49
CA LEU A 70 27.41 -22.68 -3.87
C LEU A 70 27.90 -21.55 -4.80
N GLU A 71 27.07 -21.11 -5.75
CA GLU A 71 27.39 -19.97 -6.65
C GLU A 71 27.60 -18.67 -5.89
N ASN A 72 26.86 -18.48 -4.79
CA ASN A 72 27.01 -17.30 -3.92
C ASN A 72 28.17 -17.46 -2.89
N GLY A 73 28.96 -18.54 -2.97
CA GLY A 73 30.07 -18.81 -2.05
C GLY A 73 29.64 -19.31 -0.67
N ASN A 74 28.36 -19.69 -0.51
CA ASN A 74 27.84 -20.21 0.76
C ASN A 74 28.04 -21.72 0.83
N ASP A 75 28.91 -22.18 1.73
CA ASP A 75 29.16 -23.62 1.90
C ASP A 75 27.98 -24.33 2.58
N ILE A 76 27.04 -24.79 1.75
CA ILE A 76 25.90 -25.60 2.19
C ILE A 76 26.24 -27.10 2.25
N SER A 77 27.42 -27.50 1.77
CA SER A 77 27.80 -28.91 1.54
C SER A 77 27.74 -29.74 2.82
N LYS A 78 28.08 -29.13 3.96
CA LYS A 78 27.95 -29.76 5.28
C LYS A 78 26.51 -30.21 5.54
N TYR A 79 25.54 -29.32 5.36
CA TYR A 79 24.13 -29.60 5.63
C TYR A 79 23.53 -30.60 4.64
N VAL A 80 24.02 -30.60 3.39
CA VAL A 80 23.64 -31.64 2.42
C VAL A 80 24.12 -33.02 2.89
N ARG A 81 25.36 -33.13 3.36
CA ARG A 81 25.92 -34.38 3.91
C ARG A 81 25.25 -34.82 5.21
N ASP A 82 24.85 -33.87 6.05
CA ASP A 82 24.11 -34.13 7.30
C ASP A 82 22.66 -34.58 7.05
N GLY A 83 22.22 -34.66 5.79
CA GLY A 83 20.91 -35.21 5.41
C GLY A 83 19.75 -34.28 5.73
N PHE A 84 19.95 -32.97 5.66
CA PHE A 84 18.86 -32.00 5.76
C PHE A 84 17.88 -32.15 4.58
N SER A 85 16.59 -32.01 4.85
CA SER A 85 15.55 -32.08 3.82
C SER A 85 15.60 -30.88 2.89
N SER A 86 14.93 -30.97 1.74
CA SER A 86 14.75 -29.88 0.77
C SER A 86 14.34 -28.56 1.40
N GLN A 87 13.34 -28.59 2.29
CA GLN A 87 12.79 -27.41 2.93
C GLN A 87 13.76 -26.85 3.99
N GLU A 88 14.49 -27.72 4.71
CA GLU A 88 15.53 -27.30 5.65
C GLU A 88 16.71 -26.64 4.93
N LEU A 89 17.20 -27.25 3.83
CA LEU A 89 18.26 -26.72 2.99
C LEU A 89 17.86 -25.39 2.34
N TYR A 90 16.59 -25.23 1.97
CA TYR A 90 16.06 -23.95 1.51
C TYR A 90 16.26 -22.83 2.54
N TRP A 91 15.86 -23.05 3.80
CA TRP A 91 16.03 -22.04 4.85
C TRP A 91 17.50 -21.78 5.19
N ILE A 92 18.33 -22.82 5.22
CA ILE A 92 19.78 -22.67 5.44
C ILE A 92 20.40 -21.85 4.30
N SER A 93 20.11 -22.19 3.05
CA SER A 93 20.56 -21.47 1.86
C SER A 93 20.18 -19.99 1.91
N LYS A 94 18.93 -19.68 2.27
CA LYS A 94 18.45 -18.31 2.45
C LYS A 94 19.19 -17.57 3.55
N GLY A 95 19.39 -18.19 4.72
CA GLY A 95 20.12 -17.54 5.82
C GLY A 95 21.56 -17.24 5.48
N LEU A 96 22.28 -18.21 4.90
CA LEU A 96 23.66 -18.02 4.45
C LEU A 96 23.75 -16.88 3.42
N LYS A 97 22.82 -16.84 2.46
CA LYS A 97 22.74 -15.77 1.46
C LYS A 97 22.57 -14.38 2.07
N GLU A 98 21.78 -14.27 3.13
CA GLU A 98 21.51 -13.02 3.84
C GLU A 98 22.59 -12.72 4.92
N GLY A 99 23.62 -13.57 5.06
CA GLY A 99 24.68 -13.42 6.06
C GLY A 99 24.25 -13.70 7.51
N LEU A 100 23.13 -14.43 7.70
CA LEU A 100 22.58 -14.74 9.01
C LEU A 100 23.32 -15.91 9.68
N ASP A 101 23.32 -15.94 11.02
CA ASP A 101 23.85 -17.07 11.78
C ASP A 101 22.94 -18.30 11.68
N VAL A 102 23.20 -19.14 10.69
CA VAL A 102 22.44 -20.37 10.48
C VAL A 102 22.66 -21.41 11.57
N SER A 103 23.69 -21.28 12.43
CA SER A 103 23.95 -22.25 13.50
C SER A 103 22.83 -22.27 14.56
N LEU A 104 22.09 -21.16 14.68
CA LEU A 104 20.95 -21.05 15.58
C LEU A 104 19.80 -21.99 15.19
N TYR A 105 19.61 -22.28 13.90
CA TYR A 105 18.47 -23.05 13.41
C TYR A 105 18.80 -24.25 12.52
N ALA A 106 19.99 -24.36 11.96
CA ALA A 106 20.43 -25.50 11.15
C ALA A 106 20.73 -26.73 12.03
N LYS A 107 19.69 -27.26 12.70
CA LYS A 107 19.74 -28.38 13.64
C LYS A 107 18.76 -29.46 13.19
N LYS A 108 19.23 -30.72 13.07
CA LYS A 108 18.39 -31.86 12.63
C LYS A 108 17.19 -32.16 13.53
N LYS A 109 17.21 -31.70 14.79
CA LYS A 109 16.07 -31.82 15.72
C LYS A 109 14.97 -30.79 15.47
N TYR A 110 15.24 -29.75 14.67
CA TYR A 110 14.24 -28.76 14.30
C TYR A 110 13.58 -29.17 13.00
N ASP A 111 12.28 -28.98 12.95
CA ASP A 111 11.54 -29.12 11.72
C ASP A 111 11.70 -27.85 10.86
N SER A 112 11.21 -27.92 9.63
CA SER A 112 11.31 -26.79 8.71
C SER A 112 10.52 -25.56 9.14
N TYR A 113 9.49 -25.72 9.99
CA TYR A 113 8.67 -24.61 10.47
C TYR A 113 9.43 -23.80 11.52
N LYS A 114 9.99 -24.46 12.54
CA LYS A 114 10.85 -23.82 13.56
C LYS A 114 12.05 -23.13 12.92
N MET A 115 12.66 -23.74 11.88
CA MET A 115 13.71 -23.10 11.08
C MET A 115 13.25 -21.82 10.37
N ALA A 116 12.05 -21.85 9.78
CA ALA A 116 11.47 -20.69 9.10
C ALA A 116 11.20 -19.53 10.08
N GLU A 117 10.69 -19.83 11.28
CA GLU A 117 10.43 -18.82 12.32
C GLU A 117 11.73 -18.14 12.78
N ILE A 118 12.77 -18.92 13.09
CA ILE A 118 14.08 -18.38 13.49
C ILE A 118 14.69 -17.57 12.35
N PHE A 119 14.68 -18.08 11.12
CA PHE A 119 15.14 -17.34 9.95
C PHE A 119 14.40 -16.01 9.79
N GLY A 120 13.07 -16.02 9.92
CA GLY A 120 12.24 -14.82 9.81
C GLY A 120 12.52 -13.79 10.91
N ALA A 121 12.84 -14.23 12.12
CA ALA A 121 13.26 -13.35 13.22
C ALA A 121 14.64 -12.73 12.95
N LEU A 122 15.63 -13.54 12.59
CA LEU A 122 16.99 -13.07 12.27
C LEU A 122 16.99 -12.12 11.08
N LYS A 123 16.20 -12.41 10.04
CA LYS A 123 16.04 -11.53 8.87
C LYS A 123 15.43 -10.17 9.22
N SER A 124 14.57 -10.12 10.23
CA SER A 124 14.04 -8.86 10.78
C SER A 124 15.02 -8.14 11.70
N GLY A 125 16.25 -8.64 11.86
CA GLY A 125 17.28 -8.04 12.72
C GLY A 125 17.16 -8.39 14.20
N LEU A 126 16.33 -9.37 14.58
CA LEU A 126 16.19 -9.77 15.98
C LEU A 126 17.38 -10.63 16.41
N ASP A 127 17.92 -10.35 17.60
CA ASP A 127 18.94 -11.19 18.21
C ASP A 127 18.28 -12.32 19.03
N LEU A 128 18.52 -13.55 18.62
CA LEU A 128 18.03 -14.75 19.31
C LEU A 128 19.13 -15.51 20.07
N SER A 129 20.39 -15.06 19.98
CA SER A 129 21.53 -15.71 20.63
C SER A 129 21.42 -15.82 22.17
N PRO A 130 20.73 -14.91 22.90
CA PRO A 130 20.60 -15.03 24.35
C PRO A 130 19.66 -16.14 24.84
N PHE A 131 18.82 -16.70 23.97
CA PHE A 131 17.73 -17.59 24.38
C PHE A 131 18.05 -19.06 24.18
N ASP A 132 17.55 -19.91 25.08
CA ASP A 132 17.66 -21.35 24.96
C ASP A 132 16.61 -21.93 24.00
N ILE A 133 16.78 -21.65 22.70
CA ILE A 133 15.87 -22.05 21.62
C ILE A 133 15.67 -23.59 21.59
N ASP A 134 16.66 -24.33 22.08
CA ASP A 134 16.65 -25.79 22.09
C ASP A 134 15.60 -26.37 23.03
N ASN A 135 15.33 -25.69 24.14
CA ASN A 135 14.37 -26.13 25.15
C ASN A 135 13.02 -25.41 25.07
N LEU A 136 12.90 -24.37 24.24
CA LEU A 136 11.62 -23.73 23.95
C LEU A 136 10.77 -24.58 22.99
N SER A 137 9.51 -24.79 23.36
CA SER A 137 8.49 -25.26 22.41
C SER A 137 8.29 -24.24 21.28
N GLU A 138 7.71 -24.67 20.16
CA GLU A 138 7.38 -23.75 19.04
C GLU A 138 6.50 -22.59 19.50
N TYR A 139 5.50 -22.87 20.33
CA TYR A 139 4.63 -21.83 20.90
C TYR A 139 5.39 -20.82 21.76
N GLN A 140 6.27 -21.30 22.65
CA GLN A 140 7.09 -20.43 23.50
C GLN A 140 8.06 -19.58 22.66
N LEU A 141 8.74 -20.19 21.69
CA LEU A 141 9.60 -19.46 20.75
C LEU A 141 8.82 -18.37 19.99
N GLN A 142 7.60 -18.68 19.55
CA GLN A 142 6.73 -17.71 18.90
C GLN A 142 6.41 -16.53 19.84
N GLN A 143 6.13 -16.77 21.13
CA GLN A 143 5.92 -15.68 22.09
C GLN A 143 7.17 -14.83 22.30
N VAL A 144 8.36 -15.43 22.36
CA VAL A 144 9.63 -14.70 22.43
C VAL A 144 9.83 -13.82 21.20
N ILE A 145 9.67 -14.37 19.99
CA ILE A 145 9.81 -13.63 18.73
C ILE A 145 8.80 -12.48 18.65
N LEU A 146 7.54 -12.70 19.02
CA LEU A 146 6.51 -11.66 19.00
C LEU A 146 6.80 -10.53 20.01
N GLY A 147 7.36 -10.85 21.17
CA GLY A 147 7.79 -9.85 22.14
C GLY A 147 8.96 -9.02 21.63
N LEU A 148 10.00 -9.67 21.10
CA LEU A 148 11.15 -9.00 20.49
C LEU A 148 10.72 -8.06 19.35
N ARG A 149 9.80 -8.51 18.48
CA ARG A 149 9.23 -7.66 17.42
C ARG A 149 8.48 -6.44 17.96
N ALA A 150 7.81 -6.57 19.11
CA ALA A 150 7.14 -5.47 19.79
C ALA A 150 8.12 -4.56 20.57
N GLY A 151 9.42 -4.90 20.59
CA GLY A 151 10.44 -4.16 21.32
C GLY A 151 10.35 -4.25 22.84
N ILE A 152 9.58 -5.20 23.39
CA ILE A 152 9.43 -5.36 24.85
C ILE A 152 10.57 -6.21 25.44
N ASP A 153 10.81 -6.05 26.74
CA ASP A 153 11.78 -6.88 27.46
C ASP A 153 11.27 -8.32 27.65
N VAL A 154 11.71 -9.21 26.76
CA VAL A 154 11.33 -10.63 26.78
C VAL A 154 12.08 -11.45 27.83
N CYS A 155 13.20 -10.95 28.36
CA CYS A 155 14.01 -11.69 29.35
C CYS A 155 13.24 -11.98 30.63
N SER A 156 12.20 -11.18 30.92
CA SER A 156 11.30 -11.35 32.06
C SER A 156 10.42 -12.60 32.00
N TYR A 157 10.15 -13.14 30.80
CA TYR A 157 9.24 -14.29 30.62
C TYR A 157 9.80 -15.43 29.76
N ALA A 158 10.90 -15.23 29.04
CA ALA A 158 11.50 -16.17 28.09
C ALA A 158 12.23 -17.36 28.77
N ASP A 159 11.59 -18.01 29.73
CA ASP A 159 12.08 -19.20 30.43
C ASP A 159 11.34 -20.46 29.92
N PRO A 160 12.03 -21.53 29.48
CA PRO A 160 11.38 -22.77 29.03
C PRO A 160 10.40 -23.41 30.03
N SER A 161 10.55 -23.14 31.33
CA SER A 161 9.62 -23.60 32.39
C SER A 161 8.37 -22.73 32.52
N ASN A 162 8.31 -21.57 31.86
CA ASN A 162 7.16 -20.68 31.89
C ASN A 162 6.07 -21.15 30.91
N GLU A 163 4.93 -21.56 31.47
CA GLU A 163 3.74 -21.99 30.71
C GLU A 163 2.83 -20.81 30.29
N ASN A 164 3.01 -19.61 30.87
CA ASN A 164 2.13 -18.43 30.70
C ASN A 164 2.77 -17.31 29.85
N MET A 165 3.70 -17.65 28.95
CA MET A 165 4.43 -16.66 28.14
C MET A 165 3.52 -15.74 27.31
N PHE A 166 2.33 -16.21 26.92
CA PHE A 166 1.39 -15.40 26.17
C PHE A 166 0.79 -14.30 27.04
N GLU A 167 0.31 -14.66 28.23
CA GLU A 167 -0.25 -13.75 29.22
C GLU A 167 0.79 -12.70 29.64
N ASP A 168 2.02 -13.14 29.92
CA ASP A 168 3.14 -12.27 30.30
C ASP A 168 3.49 -11.29 29.17
N ARG A 169 3.64 -11.78 27.93
CA ARG A 169 3.88 -10.94 26.75
C ARG A 169 2.76 -9.92 26.55
N VAL A 170 1.50 -10.35 26.60
CA VAL A 170 0.33 -9.47 26.42
C VAL A 170 0.32 -8.39 27.50
N LYS A 171 0.61 -8.75 28.76
CA LYS A 171 0.71 -7.80 29.86
C LYS A 171 1.79 -6.75 29.60
N LEU A 172 3.01 -7.16 29.25
CA LEU A 172 4.12 -6.25 28.96
C LEU A 172 3.85 -5.32 27.77
N VAL A 173 3.23 -5.82 26.70
CA VAL A 173 2.81 -4.97 25.57
C VAL A 173 1.80 -3.92 26.03
N LYS A 174 0.81 -4.31 26.85
CA LYS A 174 -0.19 -3.38 27.38
C LYS A 174 0.42 -2.33 28.31
N GLU A 175 1.37 -2.72 29.14
CA GLU A 175 2.13 -1.81 30.02
C GLU A 175 2.96 -0.83 29.19
N CYS A 176 3.60 -1.28 28.11
CA CYS A 176 4.36 -0.44 27.19
C CYS A 176 3.47 0.60 26.50
N VAL A 177 2.39 0.18 25.83
CA VAL A 177 1.52 1.09 25.07
C VAL A 177 0.69 2.01 25.96
N GLY A 178 0.28 1.55 27.13
CA GLY A 178 -0.59 2.26 28.06
C GLY A 178 -2.01 1.70 28.11
N ASN A 179 -2.61 1.76 29.30
CA ASN A 179 -3.89 1.10 29.61
C ASN A 179 -5.07 1.60 28.76
N ALA A 180 -5.12 2.88 28.39
CA ALA A 180 -6.25 3.41 27.63
C ALA A 180 -6.27 2.86 26.21
N LEU A 181 -5.13 2.87 25.51
CA LEU A 181 -4.99 2.25 24.19
C LEU A 181 -5.30 0.75 24.22
N ALA A 182 -4.77 0.06 25.24
CA ALA A 182 -4.98 -1.37 25.42
C ALA A 182 -6.43 -1.77 25.73
N SER A 183 -7.26 -0.84 26.23
CA SER A 183 -8.66 -1.06 26.61
C SER A 183 -9.67 -0.49 25.61
N GLY A 184 -9.19 -0.15 24.41
CA GLY A 184 -10.04 0.30 23.31
C GLY A 184 -10.99 -0.78 22.78
N GLU A 185 -12.05 -0.35 22.11
CA GLU A 185 -13.08 -1.25 21.58
C GLU A 185 -12.54 -2.08 20.41
N ASN A 186 -12.62 -3.42 20.52
CA ASN A 186 -12.19 -4.39 19.49
C ASN A 186 -10.71 -4.25 19.06
N VAL A 187 -9.86 -3.67 19.91
CA VAL A 187 -8.43 -3.50 19.65
C VAL A 187 -7.73 -4.85 19.59
N THR A 188 -6.86 -5.02 18.59
CA THR A 188 -6.15 -6.29 18.37
C THR A 188 -4.75 -6.26 18.97
N GLN A 189 -4.26 -7.43 19.41
CA GLN A 189 -2.89 -7.56 19.92
C GLN A 189 -1.82 -7.18 18.88
N GLN A 190 -2.10 -7.40 17.59
CA GLN A 190 -1.19 -7.01 16.51
C GLN A 190 -1.03 -5.48 16.42
N GLN A 191 -2.12 -4.72 16.55
CA GLN A 191 -2.04 -3.26 16.58
C GLN A 191 -1.21 -2.77 17.76
N LEU A 192 -1.42 -3.36 18.94
CA LEU A 192 -0.66 -3.01 20.14
C LEU A 192 0.83 -3.37 20.00
N ASN A 193 1.16 -4.52 19.42
CA ASN A 193 2.55 -4.92 19.19
C ASN A 193 3.28 -3.90 18.28
N ILE A 194 2.62 -3.42 17.23
CA ILE A 194 3.21 -2.42 16.32
C ILE A 194 3.42 -1.09 17.05
N ILE A 195 2.42 -0.63 17.81
CA ILE A 195 2.55 0.62 18.57
C ILE A 195 3.67 0.50 19.63
N ALA A 196 3.75 -0.63 20.34
CA ALA A 196 4.82 -0.89 21.30
C ALA A 196 6.20 -0.83 20.64
N HIS A 197 6.35 -1.44 19.46
CA HIS A 197 7.59 -1.38 18.69
C HIS A 197 8.04 0.06 18.43
N TYR A 198 7.17 0.88 17.84
CA TYR A 198 7.50 2.28 17.54
C TYR A 198 7.73 3.11 18.82
N LYS A 199 7.00 2.84 19.91
CA LYS A 199 7.22 3.52 21.19
C LYS A 199 8.60 3.24 21.76
N ASN A 200 9.05 1.98 21.69
CA ASN A 200 10.40 1.61 22.10
C ASN A 200 11.49 2.14 21.14
N ASP A 201 11.12 2.41 19.88
CA ASP A 201 11.98 3.09 18.89
C ASP A 201 11.94 4.65 19.02
N GLY A 202 11.31 5.18 20.06
CA GLY A 202 11.32 6.61 20.40
C GLY A 202 10.10 7.41 19.93
N LEU A 203 9.02 6.76 19.47
CA LEU A 203 7.75 7.44 19.21
C LEU A 203 7.19 8.07 20.49
N ASP A 204 7.00 9.38 20.48
CA ASP A 204 6.29 10.09 21.53
C ASP A 204 4.76 9.90 21.38
N THR A 205 4.19 9.12 22.31
CA THR A 205 2.75 8.87 22.39
C THR A 205 2.05 9.69 23.47
N THR A 206 2.74 10.57 24.20
CA THR A 206 2.18 11.24 25.40
C THR A 206 0.90 12.02 25.09
N SER A 207 0.78 12.56 23.88
CA SER A 207 -0.41 13.30 23.46
C SER A 207 -1.67 12.45 23.26
N TRP A 208 -1.54 11.13 23.13
CA TRP A 208 -2.67 10.24 22.83
C TRP A 208 -2.66 8.88 23.54
N GLU A 209 -1.69 8.59 24.42
CA GLU A 209 -1.61 7.33 25.17
C GLU A 209 -2.79 7.09 26.11
N ASN A 210 -3.46 8.16 26.54
CA ASN A 210 -4.62 8.11 27.43
C ASN A 210 -5.96 8.02 26.67
N TYR A 211 -5.92 7.92 25.34
CA TYR A 211 -7.10 7.83 24.52
C TYR A 211 -7.54 6.38 24.28
N LYS A 212 -8.85 6.17 24.33
CA LYS A 212 -9.49 4.91 23.96
C LYS A 212 -9.91 4.97 22.50
N PHE A 213 -9.09 4.39 21.63
CA PHE A 213 -9.42 4.25 20.22
C PHE A 213 -10.13 2.91 19.97
N ASP A 214 -11.07 2.90 19.04
CA ASP A 214 -11.56 1.65 18.48
C ASP A 214 -10.53 1.02 17.52
N ARG A 215 -10.83 -0.20 17.08
CA ARG A 215 -10.02 -0.94 16.10
C ARG A 215 -9.71 -0.13 14.84
N ASP A 216 -10.69 0.56 14.26
CA ASP A 216 -10.55 1.21 12.96
C ASP A 216 -9.67 2.46 13.05
N ARG A 217 -9.79 3.22 14.15
CA ARG A 217 -8.94 4.38 14.43
C ARG A 217 -7.50 3.97 14.72
N LEU A 218 -7.29 2.91 15.51
CA LEU A 218 -5.94 2.35 15.70
C LEU A 218 -5.34 1.84 14.40
N GLU A 219 -6.15 1.29 13.50
CA GLU A 219 -5.67 0.85 12.18
C GLU A 219 -5.11 2.03 11.37
N GLN A 220 -5.74 3.22 11.43
CA GLN A 220 -5.18 4.41 10.78
C GLN A 220 -3.85 4.84 11.43
N ILE A 221 -3.74 4.79 12.76
CA ILE A 221 -2.49 5.13 13.47
C ILE A 221 -1.37 4.16 13.06
N VAL A 222 -1.63 2.85 13.12
CA VAL A 222 -0.68 1.80 12.73
C VAL A 222 -0.22 1.97 11.29
N LYS A 223 -1.15 2.19 10.35
CA LYS A 223 -0.80 2.45 8.94
C LYS A 223 0.00 3.74 8.76
N GLY A 224 -0.21 4.74 9.63
CA GLY A 224 0.59 5.97 9.64
C GLY A 224 2.03 5.70 10.07
N LEU A 225 2.21 4.94 11.15
CA LEU A 225 3.53 4.54 11.64
C LEU A 225 4.31 3.75 10.58
N GLU A 226 3.69 2.75 9.96
CA GLU A 226 4.30 1.94 8.88
C GLU A 226 4.66 2.74 7.62
N LYS A 227 4.05 3.91 7.44
CA LYS A 227 4.36 4.85 6.33
C LYS A 227 5.26 5.99 6.77
N HIS A 228 5.73 5.99 8.02
CA HIS A 228 6.60 7.00 8.60
C HIS A 228 6.03 8.43 8.47
N VAL A 229 4.71 8.58 8.59
CA VAL A 229 4.06 9.91 8.64
C VAL A 229 3.81 10.36 10.08
N ASP A 230 3.66 11.67 10.29
CA ASP A 230 3.36 12.24 11.61
C ASP A 230 1.97 11.83 12.11
N VAL A 231 1.92 10.79 12.94
CA VAL A 231 0.66 10.29 13.52
C VAL A 231 0.02 11.27 14.50
N ASN A 232 0.79 12.19 15.12
CA ASN A 232 0.24 13.14 16.08
C ASN A 232 -0.71 14.15 15.42
N ALA A 233 -0.61 14.33 14.11
CA ALA A 233 -1.55 15.13 13.33
C ALA A 233 -3.00 14.62 13.48
N PHE A 234 -3.19 13.29 13.48
CA PHE A 234 -4.51 12.66 13.39
C PHE A 234 -4.85 11.64 14.50
N ALA A 235 -3.92 11.26 15.37
CA ALA A 235 -4.16 10.38 16.52
C ALA A 235 -4.98 11.09 17.62
N LYS A 236 -6.21 11.50 17.31
CA LYS A 236 -7.09 12.28 18.20
C LYS A 236 -8.50 11.68 18.19
N PRO A 237 -9.14 11.41 19.34
CA PRO A 237 -10.44 10.74 19.43
C PRO A 237 -11.59 11.52 18.78
N LYS A 238 -11.38 12.81 18.58
CA LYS A 238 -12.35 13.70 17.94
C LYS A 238 -12.49 13.44 16.44
N PHE A 239 -11.50 12.80 15.80
CA PHE A 239 -11.59 12.43 14.40
C PHE A 239 -12.27 11.07 14.22
N SER A 240 -13.14 10.97 13.21
CA SER A 240 -13.62 9.69 12.70
C SER A 240 -12.49 8.93 11.99
N LYS A 241 -12.68 7.64 11.73
CA LYS A 241 -11.71 6.85 10.98
C LYS A 241 -11.50 7.39 9.56
N GLU A 242 -12.54 7.94 8.94
CA GLU A 242 -12.49 8.55 7.61
C GLU A 242 -11.73 9.87 7.64
N GLN A 243 -11.92 10.71 8.66
CA GLN A 243 -11.12 11.94 8.84
C GLN A 243 -9.64 11.59 9.08
N MET A 244 -9.34 10.60 9.92
CA MET A 244 -7.97 10.10 10.12
C MET A 244 -7.36 9.56 8.83
N TYR A 245 -8.16 8.87 8.00
CA TYR A 245 -7.75 8.43 6.67
C TYR A 245 -7.35 9.59 5.77
N GLU A 246 -8.18 10.63 5.66
CA GLU A 246 -7.87 11.78 4.80
C GLU A 246 -6.65 12.57 5.28
N ILE A 247 -6.45 12.73 6.60
CA ILE A 247 -5.25 13.38 7.14
C ILE A 247 -4.01 12.52 6.87
N ARG A 248 -4.06 11.20 7.14
CA ARG A 248 -2.96 10.28 6.86
C ARG A 248 -2.57 10.28 5.38
N HIS A 249 -3.55 10.25 4.48
CA HIS A 249 -3.28 10.29 3.05
C HIS A 249 -2.71 11.64 2.61
N GLY A 250 -3.15 12.76 3.19
CA GLY A 250 -2.53 14.06 2.92
C GLY A 250 -1.06 14.11 3.32
N LEU A 251 -0.70 13.59 4.49
CA LEU A 251 0.70 13.49 4.91
C LEU A 251 1.54 12.61 3.97
N MET A 252 0.98 11.49 3.48
CA MET A 252 1.65 10.63 2.49
C MET A 252 1.82 11.29 1.12
N GLU A 253 1.00 12.30 0.81
CA GLU A 253 1.03 13.07 -0.43
C GLU A 253 1.75 14.43 -0.23
N ASP A 254 2.50 14.60 0.86
CA ASP A 254 3.21 15.83 1.26
C ASP A 254 2.32 17.11 1.26
N CYS A 255 1.02 16.94 1.51
CA CYS A 255 0.06 18.04 1.59
C CYS A 255 0.12 18.74 2.96
N ASP A 256 -0.14 20.04 2.97
CA ASP A 256 -0.32 20.79 4.23
C ASP A 256 -1.67 20.43 4.87
N VAL A 257 -1.65 19.40 5.72
CA VAL A 257 -2.85 18.92 6.42
C VAL A 257 -3.37 19.91 7.46
N SER A 258 -2.59 20.91 7.88
CA SER A 258 -3.05 21.90 8.87
C SER A 258 -4.24 22.73 8.35
N VAL A 259 -4.40 22.80 7.04
CA VAL A 259 -5.52 23.47 6.35
C VAL A 259 -6.87 22.81 6.65
N TYR A 260 -6.90 21.48 6.78
CA TYR A 260 -8.16 20.74 6.88
C TYR A 260 -8.24 19.73 8.03
N ALA A 261 -7.16 19.49 8.77
CA ALA A 261 -7.13 18.59 9.93
C ALA A 261 -7.84 19.21 11.16
N THR A 262 -9.10 19.58 10.99
CA THR A 262 -10.01 20.09 12.02
C THR A 262 -11.27 19.23 12.05
N THR A 263 -12.00 19.25 13.15
CA THR A 263 -13.25 18.48 13.25
C THR A 263 -14.43 19.12 12.54
N ASP A 264 -14.26 20.37 12.09
CA ASP A 264 -15.33 21.15 11.50
C ASP A 264 -15.61 20.68 10.07
N PHE A 265 -14.58 20.16 9.38
CA PHE A 265 -14.73 19.46 8.11
C PHE A 265 -15.13 18.00 8.31
N ASN A 266 -16.16 17.54 7.62
CA ASN A 266 -16.39 16.11 7.45
C ASN A 266 -15.34 15.50 6.50
N ALA A 267 -15.25 14.16 6.46
CA ALA A 267 -14.24 13.47 5.65
C ALA A 267 -14.38 13.74 4.14
N GLU A 268 -15.59 13.99 3.63
CA GLU A 268 -15.81 14.29 2.23
C GLU A 268 -15.25 15.67 1.86
N GLN A 269 -15.44 16.67 2.72
CA GLN A 269 -14.82 17.99 2.58
C GLN A 269 -13.29 17.91 2.65
N MET A 270 -12.75 17.16 3.62
CA MET A 270 -11.30 16.92 3.72
C MET A 270 -10.74 16.29 2.44
N CYS A 271 -11.46 15.35 1.84
CA CYS A 271 -11.08 14.70 0.59
C CYS A 271 -10.96 15.68 -0.57
N GLU A 272 -11.90 16.64 -0.69
CA GLU A 272 -11.84 17.65 -1.74
C GLU A 272 -10.71 18.67 -1.54
N ILE A 273 -10.46 19.08 -0.29
CA ILE A 273 -9.32 19.94 0.06
C ILE A 273 -8.00 19.21 -0.25
N ARG A 274 -7.83 17.98 0.23
CA ARG A 274 -6.63 17.16 -0.03
C ARG A 274 -6.37 16.99 -1.53
N LYS A 275 -7.39 16.65 -2.32
CA LYS A 275 -7.25 16.49 -3.78
C LYS A 275 -6.78 17.78 -4.48
N GLY A 276 -7.14 18.96 -3.97
CA GLY A 276 -6.65 20.24 -4.46
C GLY A 276 -5.19 20.49 -4.07
N LEU A 277 -4.85 20.32 -2.80
CA LEU A 277 -3.48 20.45 -2.29
C LEU A 277 -2.50 19.53 -3.01
N ARG A 278 -2.90 18.27 -3.25
CA ARG A 278 -2.09 17.26 -3.94
C ARG A 278 -1.61 17.68 -5.32
N ILE A 279 -2.38 18.50 -6.04
CA ILE A 279 -2.02 19.01 -7.37
C ILE A 279 -1.60 20.48 -7.33
N GLY A 280 -1.36 21.04 -6.14
CA GLY A 280 -0.86 22.40 -5.94
C GLY A 280 -1.87 23.52 -6.20
N LEU A 281 -3.18 23.27 -6.08
CA LEU A 281 -4.18 24.33 -6.19
C LEU A 281 -4.25 25.19 -4.93
N ASP A 282 -4.63 26.46 -5.09
CA ASP A 282 -5.07 27.29 -3.97
C ASP A 282 -6.44 26.79 -3.49
N VAL A 283 -6.46 26.25 -2.27
CA VAL A 283 -7.68 25.71 -1.66
C VAL A 283 -8.44 26.74 -0.82
N LYS A 284 -7.87 27.92 -0.54
CA LYS A 284 -8.51 28.97 0.26
C LYS A 284 -9.92 29.36 -0.21
N PRO A 285 -10.21 29.43 -1.52
CA PRO A 285 -11.55 29.81 -1.98
C PRO A 285 -12.67 28.84 -1.57
N TYR A 286 -12.34 27.58 -1.25
CA TYR A 286 -13.34 26.57 -0.96
C TYR A 286 -13.10 25.77 0.32
N ALA A 287 -11.94 25.89 0.97
CA ALA A 287 -11.63 25.25 2.25
C ALA A 287 -12.34 25.95 3.43
N THR A 288 -13.67 25.95 3.40
CA THR A 288 -14.57 26.41 4.46
C THR A 288 -15.69 25.41 4.67
N THR A 289 -16.23 25.35 5.89
CA THR A 289 -17.33 24.46 6.26
C THR A 289 -18.67 24.85 5.63
N ASP A 290 -18.76 26.06 5.09
CA ASP A 290 -19.97 26.59 4.44
C ASP A 290 -20.29 25.89 3.12
N PHE A 291 -19.33 25.18 2.53
CA PHE A 291 -19.50 24.39 1.31
C PHE A 291 -19.60 22.90 1.61
N ASP A 292 -20.57 22.23 1.01
CA ASP A 292 -20.57 20.76 0.94
C ASP A 292 -19.52 20.24 -0.06
N MET A 293 -19.33 18.91 -0.09
CA MET A 293 -18.36 18.28 -0.98
C MET A 293 -18.61 18.55 -2.47
N HIS A 294 -19.87 18.67 -2.90
CA HIS A 294 -20.23 18.91 -4.29
C HIS A 294 -19.96 20.37 -4.70
N GLN A 295 -20.22 21.32 -3.81
CA GLN A 295 -19.85 22.73 -4.01
C GLN A 295 -18.33 22.89 -4.07
N MET A 296 -17.59 22.30 -3.12
CA MET A 296 -16.12 22.26 -3.13
C MET A 296 -15.57 21.64 -4.41
N TYR A 297 -16.20 20.58 -4.91
CA TYR A 297 -15.84 19.95 -6.17
C TYR A 297 -15.93 20.94 -7.34
N GLU A 298 -17.05 21.63 -7.52
CA GLU A 298 -17.23 22.56 -8.63
C GLU A 298 -16.24 23.74 -8.53
N ILE A 299 -15.99 24.29 -7.33
CA ILE A 299 -14.98 25.35 -7.14
C ILE A 299 -13.58 24.83 -7.47
N ARG A 300 -13.18 23.67 -6.93
CA ARG A 300 -11.86 23.08 -7.22
C ARG A 300 -11.66 22.84 -8.71
N GLN A 301 -12.67 22.34 -9.41
CA GLN A 301 -12.57 22.09 -10.86
C GLN A 301 -12.43 23.40 -11.63
N ALA A 302 -13.14 24.47 -11.24
CA ALA A 302 -12.98 25.78 -11.85
C ALA A 302 -11.55 26.32 -11.69
N ILE A 303 -10.96 26.20 -10.48
CA ILE A 303 -9.57 26.60 -10.22
C ILE A 303 -8.60 25.75 -11.06
N LYS A 304 -8.83 24.44 -11.15
CA LYS A 304 -8.04 23.53 -11.98
C LYS A 304 -8.09 23.90 -13.46
N GLU A 305 -9.23 24.41 -13.93
CA GLU A 305 -9.44 24.92 -15.30
C GLU A 305 -8.84 26.32 -15.51
N GLY A 306 -8.26 26.94 -14.48
CA GLY A 306 -7.65 28.28 -14.54
C GLY A 306 -8.65 29.42 -14.44
N SER A 307 -9.86 29.17 -13.95
CA SER A 307 -10.91 30.18 -13.78
C SER A 307 -10.73 30.99 -12.50
N GLU A 308 -11.10 32.27 -12.54
CA GLU A 308 -11.30 33.10 -11.36
C GLU A 308 -12.66 32.71 -10.73
N VAL A 309 -12.68 32.43 -9.42
CA VAL A 309 -13.82 31.78 -8.77
C VAL A 309 -14.61 32.69 -7.82
N SER A 310 -14.31 33.98 -7.73
CA SER A 310 -15.00 34.89 -6.80
C SER A 310 -16.53 34.90 -6.95
N LEU A 311 -17.04 34.82 -8.19
CA LEU A 311 -18.48 34.74 -8.47
C LEU A 311 -19.07 33.33 -8.30
N LEU A 312 -18.22 32.31 -8.33
CA LEU A 312 -18.61 30.90 -8.17
C LEU A 312 -18.63 30.48 -6.70
N ALA A 313 -17.63 30.92 -5.92
CA ALA A 313 -17.39 30.55 -4.54
C ALA A 313 -18.32 31.32 -3.58
N ASN A 314 -19.63 31.08 -3.73
CA ASN A 314 -20.67 31.63 -2.87
C ASN A 314 -21.54 30.48 -2.32
N PRO A 315 -21.59 30.27 -0.99
CA PRO A 315 -22.29 29.13 -0.38
C PRO A 315 -23.81 29.13 -0.59
N GLU A 316 -24.39 30.27 -0.98
CA GLU A 316 -25.81 30.37 -1.34
C GLU A 316 -26.15 29.64 -2.65
N PHE A 317 -25.16 29.29 -3.48
CA PHE A 317 -25.38 28.45 -4.66
C PHE A 317 -25.35 26.97 -4.33
N ASP A 318 -26.34 26.19 -4.75
CA ASP A 318 -26.22 24.75 -4.84
C ASP A 318 -25.19 24.32 -5.91
N PHE A 319 -24.75 23.06 -5.85
CA PHE A 319 -23.73 22.55 -6.77
C PHE A 319 -24.17 22.54 -8.25
N GLN A 320 -25.48 22.50 -8.54
CA GLN A 320 -26.01 22.52 -9.91
C GLN A 320 -25.95 23.93 -10.50
N GLN A 321 -26.24 24.97 -9.70
CA GLN A 321 -26.03 26.38 -10.02
C GLN A 321 -24.55 26.65 -10.24
N MET A 322 -23.69 26.22 -9.31
CA MET A 322 -22.23 26.33 -9.42
C MET A 322 -21.69 25.69 -10.69
N ARG A 323 -22.21 24.51 -11.07
CA ARG A 323 -21.84 23.85 -12.32
C ARG A 323 -22.10 24.70 -13.56
N GLN A 324 -23.21 25.45 -13.61
CA GLN A 324 -23.49 26.32 -14.75
C GLN A 324 -22.54 27.52 -14.79
N ILE A 325 -22.24 28.11 -13.62
CA ILE A 325 -21.26 29.19 -13.51
C ILE A 325 -19.89 28.69 -13.98
N ARG A 326 -19.43 27.55 -13.46
CA ARG A 326 -18.14 26.95 -13.86
C ARG A 326 -18.04 26.72 -15.36
N LYS A 327 -19.07 26.16 -16.00
CA LYS A 327 -19.08 25.97 -17.45
C LYS A 327 -18.92 27.28 -18.21
N GLY A 328 -19.65 28.33 -17.81
CA GLY A 328 -19.50 29.65 -18.43
C GLY A 328 -18.11 30.25 -18.22
N LEU A 329 -17.53 30.10 -17.02
CA LEU A 329 -16.15 30.54 -16.73
C LEU A 329 -15.13 29.83 -17.64
N ALA A 330 -15.25 28.51 -17.81
CA ALA A 330 -14.38 27.72 -18.69
C ALA A 330 -14.46 28.16 -20.16
N GLU A 331 -15.64 28.61 -20.59
CA GLU A 331 -15.88 29.18 -21.93
C GLU A 331 -15.57 30.69 -22.02
N LYS A 332 -15.07 31.31 -20.93
CA LYS A 332 -14.78 32.75 -20.81
C LYS A 332 -16.00 33.65 -21.06
N LEU A 333 -17.19 33.16 -20.71
CA LEU A 333 -18.43 33.94 -20.74
C LEU A 333 -18.49 34.89 -19.54
N ASP A 334 -19.24 35.99 -19.69
CA ASP A 334 -19.56 36.89 -18.58
C ASP A 334 -20.63 36.28 -17.67
N VAL A 335 -20.20 35.46 -16.71
CA VAL A 335 -21.12 34.77 -15.81
C VAL A 335 -21.91 35.69 -14.90
N SER A 336 -21.52 36.97 -14.74
CA SER A 336 -22.26 37.94 -13.91
C SER A 336 -23.70 38.17 -14.39
N VAL A 337 -23.99 37.85 -15.67
CA VAL A 337 -25.33 37.88 -16.25
C VAL A 337 -26.30 36.92 -15.56
N TYR A 338 -25.81 35.77 -15.07
CA TYR A 338 -26.66 34.70 -14.53
C TYR A 338 -26.20 34.11 -13.20
N ALA A 339 -25.03 34.46 -12.68
CA ALA A 339 -24.57 34.08 -11.33
C ALA A 339 -25.40 34.82 -10.26
N ASN A 340 -26.60 34.32 -10.00
CA ASN A 340 -27.52 34.85 -8.99
C ASN A 340 -28.10 33.69 -8.17
N PRO A 341 -27.87 33.63 -6.84
CA PRO A 341 -28.37 32.53 -6.00
C PRO A 341 -29.89 32.35 -6.04
N GLU A 342 -30.64 33.42 -6.34
CA GLU A 342 -32.10 33.38 -6.49
C GLU A 342 -32.56 32.70 -7.79
N PHE A 343 -31.66 32.46 -8.75
CA PHE A 343 -32.01 31.77 -9.99
C PHE A 343 -31.88 30.27 -9.82
N SER A 344 -32.92 29.51 -10.16
CA SER A 344 -32.80 28.06 -10.23
C SER A 344 -31.66 27.62 -11.18
N ALA A 345 -31.11 26.43 -10.92
CA ALA A 345 -30.11 25.83 -11.79
C ALA A 345 -30.59 25.71 -13.25
N ASP A 346 -31.88 25.47 -13.47
CA ASP A 346 -32.50 25.40 -14.80
C ASP A 346 -32.54 26.77 -15.48
N LYS A 347 -32.90 27.83 -14.76
CA LYS A 347 -32.85 29.20 -15.27
C LYS A 347 -31.43 29.58 -15.67
N MET A 348 -30.46 29.31 -14.80
CA MET A 348 -29.04 29.54 -15.07
C MET A 348 -28.55 28.72 -16.26
N TYR A 349 -28.99 27.46 -16.39
CA TYR A 349 -28.67 26.59 -17.51
C TYR A 349 -29.14 27.20 -18.84
N TYR A 350 -30.38 27.69 -18.95
CA TYR A 350 -30.86 28.29 -20.19
C TYR A 350 -30.13 29.58 -20.54
N LEU A 351 -29.83 30.43 -19.55
CA LEU A 351 -29.04 31.64 -19.77
C LEU A 351 -27.61 31.29 -20.25
N TYR A 352 -26.92 30.39 -19.56
CA TYR A 352 -25.62 29.85 -19.97
C TYR A 352 -25.67 29.29 -21.39
N ARG A 353 -26.65 28.44 -21.70
CA ARG A 353 -26.77 27.76 -23.00
C ARG A 353 -26.98 28.75 -24.16
N GLY A 354 -27.73 29.82 -23.94
CA GLY A 354 -27.84 30.89 -24.94
C GLY A 354 -26.51 31.61 -25.15
N MET A 355 -25.83 31.95 -24.05
CA MET A 355 -24.54 32.65 -24.10
C MET A 355 -23.43 31.81 -24.73
N SER A 356 -23.41 30.49 -24.52
CA SER A 356 -22.41 29.59 -25.11
C SER A 356 -22.47 29.54 -26.64
N GLU A 357 -23.64 29.82 -27.23
CA GLU A 357 -23.81 29.95 -28.70
C GLU A 357 -23.62 31.40 -29.18
N GLY A 358 -23.17 32.31 -28.31
CA GLY A 358 -22.88 33.70 -28.64
C GLY A 358 -24.10 34.65 -28.60
N PHE A 359 -25.22 34.24 -27.99
CA PHE A 359 -26.37 35.12 -27.82
C PHE A 359 -26.23 36.02 -26.58
N ASP A 360 -26.65 37.29 -26.72
CA ASP A 360 -26.76 38.23 -25.59
C ASP A 360 -28.00 37.89 -24.74
N MET A 361 -27.78 37.13 -23.67
CA MET A 361 -28.87 36.66 -22.80
C MET A 361 -29.25 37.63 -21.69
N ALA A 362 -28.53 38.76 -21.52
CA ALA A 362 -28.83 39.74 -20.48
C ALA A 362 -30.26 40.32 -20.59
N LYS A 363 -30.79 40.40 -21.82
CA LYS A 363 -32.15 40.88 -22.11
C LYS A 363 -33.26 39.91 -21.70
N TYR A 364 -32.92 38.66 -21.39
CA TYR A 364 -33.88 37.62 -21.06
C TYR A 364 -33.87 37.22 -19.59
N VAL A 365 -33.08 37.91 -18.75
CA VAL A 365 -32.90 37.58 -17.35
C VAL A 365 -34.20 37.61 -16.53
N ASP A 366 -35.15 38.48 -16.89
CA ASP A 366 -36.43 38.61 -16.18
C ASP A 366 -37.46 37.51 -16.53
N PHE A 367 -37.18 36.69 -17.54
CA PHE A 367 -38.09 35.62 -17.96
C PHE A 367 -38.03 34.42 -17.01
N ASN A 368 -39.13 33.68 -16.93
CA ASN A 368 -39.17 32.42 -16.19
C ASN A 368 -38.57 31.26 -16.99
N GLU A 369 -38.38 30.11 -16.36
CA GLU A 369 -37.73 28.93 -16.95
C GLU A 369 -38.41 28.43 -18.24
N ASP A 370 -39.74 28.36 -18.25
CA ASP A 370 -40.50 27.91 -19.41
C ASP A 370 -40.36 28.87 -20.60
N GLN A 371 -40.35 30.17 -20.33
CA GLN A 371 -40.12 31.19 -21.33
C GLN A 371 -38.68 31.11 -21.86
N LEU A 372 -37.68 31.02 -20.98
CA LEU A 372 -36.27 30.87 -21.36
C LEU A 372 -36.03 29.62 -22.19
N LYS A 373 -36.62 28.48 -21.80
CA LYS A 373 -36.57 27.24 -22.57
C LYS A 373 -37.04 27.43 -24.01
N ARG A 374 -38.18 28.09 -24.19
CA ARG A 374 -38.75 28.38 -25.52
C ARG A 374 -37.90 29.37 -26.32
N ILE A 375 -37.39 30.41 -25.65
CA ILE A 375 -36.52 31.42 -26.27
C ILE A 375 -35.25 30.76 -26.78
N VAL A 376 -34.55 30.00 -25.93
CA VAL A 376 -33.31 29.30 -26.29
C VAL A 376 -33.55 28.30 -27.42
N ALA A 377 -34.65 27.55 -27.39
CA ALA A 377 -35.01 26.65 -28.49
C ALA A 377 -35.19 27.41 -29.82
N GLY A 378 -35.93 28.52 -29.81
CA GLY A 378 -36.15 29.34 -31.01
C GLY A 378 -34.88 30.02 -31.53
N LEU A 379 -34.00 30.49 -30.64
CA LEU A 379 -32.69 31.06 -31.01
C LEU A 379 -31.82 30.02 -31.72
N PHE A 380 -31.85 28.78 -31.24
CA PHE A 380 -31.05 27.68 -31.81
C PHE A 380 -31.60 27.25 -33.17
N GLU A 381 -32.93 27.15 -33.31
CA GLU A 381 -33.56 26.90 -34.61
C GLU A 381 -33.21 27.99 -35.62
N ALA A 382 -33.25 29.27 -35.22
CA ALA A 382 -32.85 30.39 -36.06
C ALA A 382 -31.36 30.33 -36.45
N LEU A 383 -30.48 29.97 -35.50
CA LEU A 383 -29.06 29.79 -35.77
C LEU A 383 -28.80 28.70 -36.81
N GLU A 384 -29.47 27.56 -36.68
CA GLU A 384 -29.38 26.43 -37.62
C GLU A 384 -29.84 26.83 -39.04
N VAL A 385 -30.94 27.58 -39.14
CA VAL A 385 -31.41 28.10 -40.43
C VAL A 385 -30.37 29.07 -41.03
N CYS A 386 -29.77 29.94 -40.22
CA CYS A 386 -28.71 30.85 -40.66
C CYS A 386 -27.47 30.10 -41.13
N LYS A 387 -26.97 29.13 -40.35
CA LYS A 387 -25.80 28.30 -40.72
C LYS A 387 -25.99 27.63 -42.07
N LYS A 388 -27.18 27.03 -42.30
CA LYS A 388 -27.54 26.42 -43.60
C LYS A 388 -27.60 27.42 -44.74
N LYS A 389 -28.21 28.59 -44.52
CA LYS A 389 -28.34 29.63 -45.55
C LYS A 389 -27.00 30.21 -45.99
N TYR A 390 -26.06 30.34 -45.06
CA TYR A 390 -24.75 30.95 -45.31
C TYR A 390 -23.61 29.93 -45.49
N GLY A 391 -23.91 28.63 -45.52
CA GLY A 391 -22.91 27.57 -45.74
C GLY A 391 -21.86 27.46 -44.64
N ILE A 392 -22.18 27.88 -43.41
CA ILE A 392 -21.27 27.82 -42.27
C ILE A 392 -21.38 26.41 -41.67
N THR A 393 -20.37 25.59 -41.87
CA THR A 393 -20.21 24.31 -41.16
C THR A 393 -19.36 24.52 -39.91
N ASN A 394 -19.80 23.92 -38.79
CA ASN A 394 -19.15 24.01 -37.47
C ASN A 394 -17.64 23.75 -37.52
#